data_AF-A0A522RMI1-F1
#
_entry.id   AF-A0A522RMI1-F1
#
_cell.length_a   1.000
_cell.length_b   1.000
_cell.length_c   1.000
_cell.angle_alpha   90.00
_cell.angle_beta   90.00
_cell.angle_gamma   90.00
#
_symmetry.space_group_name_H-M   'P 1'
#
loop_
_entity.id
_entity.type
_entity.pdbx_description
1 polymer ?
#
loop_
_entity_poly.entity_id
_entity_poly.type
_entity_poly.pdbx_seq_one_letter_code
_entity_poly.pdbx_strand_id
1 'polypeptide(L)'
;MIDPGEALGTSAQVAVTLAGFAGVVVVFGSRAVHEWSDVNKFRLRLLLTFSTLPLVFSMVGMLLMATTMPPAAVWRWCSAISVVLQLCVVSRLWKIFTAFPASELKATGASRLIFYGGAAAGTAVTILQIANVWVLATFWPFFMAIVFAILASTLQFMRLILNRPEWA
;
A
#
# COMPACT_ATOMS: atom_id res chain seq x y z
N MET A 1 -5.51 -14.51 -21.93
CA MET A 1 -6.07 -14.25 -20.59
C MET A 1 -4.91 -14.30 -19.61
N ILE A 2 -4.77 -13.32 -18.72
CA ILE A 2 -3.71 -13.35 -17.69
C ILE A 2 -4.08 -14.41 -16.66
N ASP A 3 -3.14 -15.29 -16.32
CA ASP A 3 -3.31 -16.25 -15.23
C ASP A 3 -3.31 -15.49 -13.89
N PRO A 4 -4.36 -15.60 -13.06
CA PRO A 4 -4.42 -14.90 -11.78
C PRO A 4 -3.25 -15.25 -10.85
N GLY A 5 -2.74 -16.49 -10.88
CA GLY A 5 -1.60 -16.92 -10.08
C GLY A 5 -0.31 -16.24 -10.51
N GLU A 6 -0.06 -16.15 -11.81
CA GLU A 6 1.10 -15.46 -12.37
C GLU A 6 1.10 -13.95 -12.02
N ALA A 7 -0.07 -13.32 -12.13
CA ALA A 7 -0.23 -11.91 -11.77
C ALA A 7 0.02 -11.65 -10.28
N LEU A 8 -0.52 -12.51 -9.40
CA LEU A 8 -0.30 -12.42 -7.95
C LEU A 8 1.15 -12.69 -7.58
N GLY A 9 1.79 -13.67 -8.22
CA GLY A 9 3.21 -13.98 -8.04
C GLY A 9 4.08 -12.78 -8.43
N THR A 10 3.82 -12.18 -9.58
CA THR A 10 4.53 -11.00 -10.07
C THR A 10 4.34 -9.81 -9.12
N SER A 11 3.12 -9.56 -8.66
CA SER A 11 2.86 -8.47 -7.70
C SER A 11 3.55 -8.69 -6.35
N ALA A 12 3.61 -9.93 -5.87
CA ALA A 12 4.34 -10.27 -4.65
C ALA A 12 5.84 -9.98 -4.79
N GLN A 13 6.43 -10.35 -5.93
CA GLN A 13 7.84 -10.07 -6.23
C GLN A 13 8.14 -8.57 -6.27
N VAL A 14 7.32 -7.78 -6.97
CA VAL A 14 7.46 -6.32 -7.02
C VAL A 14 7.37 -5.72 -5.61
N ALA A 15 6.42 -6.20 -4.81
CA ALA A 15 6.19 -5.71 -3.45
C ALA A 15 7.36 -6.00 -2.50
N VAL A 16 7.90 -7.22 -2.52
CA VAL A 16 9.09 -7.60 -1.75
C VAL A 16 10.31 -6.81 -2.20
N THR A 17 10.45 -6.60 -3.51
CA THR A 17 11.55 -5.80 -4.09
C THR A 17 11.51 -4.35 -3.60
N LEU A 18 10.34 -3.71 -3.62
CA LEU A 18 10.16 -2.35 -3.08
C LEU A 18 10.48 -2.28 -1.58
N ALA A 19 10.03 -3.25 -0.79
CA ALA A 19 10.33 -3.32 0.64
C ALA A 19 11.85 -3.51 0.88
N GLY A 20 12.51 -4.36 0.09
CA GLY A 20 13.95 -4.58 0.14
C GLY A 20 14.75 -3.32 -0.18
N PHE A 21 14.41 -2.63 -1.28
CA PHE A 21 15.07 -1.36 -1.65
C PHE A 21 14.88 -0.28 -0.58
N ALA A 22 13.72 -0.21 0.06
CA ALA A 22 13.53 0.71 1.17
C ALA A 22 14.39 0.36 2.39
N GLY A 23 14.59 -0.93 2.68
CA GLY A 23 15.56 -1.38 3.69
C GLY A 23 16.99 -0.91 3.37
N VAL A 24 17.40 -1.03 2.11
CA VAL A 24 18.70 -0.51 1.62
C VAL A 24 18.81 1.01 1.85
N VAL A 25 17.82 1.79 1.44
CA VAL A 25 17.82 3.26 1.65
C VAL A 25 17.84 3.65 3.14
N VAL A 26 17.26 2.83 4.01
CA VAL A 26 17.31 3.03 5.46
C VAL A 26 18.72 2.80 5.99
N VAL A 27 19.39 1.73 5.57
CA VAL A 27 20.76 1.38 6.02
C VAL A 27 21.79 2.38 5.49
N PHE A 28 21.66 2.82 4.24
CA PHE A 28 22.56 3.80 3.62
C PHE A 28 22.20 5.25 3.90
N GLY A 29 21.16 5.50 4.71
CA GLY A 29 20.84 6.84 5.17
C GLY A 29 21.93 7.35 6.12
N SER A 30 22.47 8.54 5.86
CA SER A 30 23.52 9.21 6.64
C SER A 30 23.18 9.47 8.11
N ARG A 31 21.88 9.44 8.47
CA ARG A 31 21.39 9.61 9.83
C ARG A 31 20.68 8.35 10.31
N ALA A 32 20.85 8.00 11.57
CA ALA A 32 20.07 6.95 12.21
C ALA A 32 18.56 7.24 12.06
N VAL A 33 17.74 6.22 11.83
CA VAL A 33 16.28 6.38 11.63
C VAL A 33 15.62 7.18 12.75
N HIS A 34 16.16 7.12 13.96
CA HIS A 34 15.67 7.89 15.11
C HIS A 34 15.80 9.41 14.92
N GLU A 35 16.82 9.88 14.20
CA GLU A 35 17.10 11.30 13.94
C GLU A 35 16.35 11.84 12.72
N TRP A 36 15.61 10.99 12.00
CA TRP A 36 14.82 11.44 10.86
C TRP A 36 13.64 12.29 11.35
N SER A 37 13.26 13.28 10.54
CA SER A 37 12.02 14.02 10.75
C SER A 37 10.84 13.06 10.80
N ASP A 38 9.83 13.40 11.61
CA ASP A 38 8.64 12.56 11.78
C ASP A 38 7.90 12.33 10.46
N VAL A 39 8.01 13.28 9.53
CA VAL A 39 7.61 13.18 8.13
C VAL A 39 8.27 12.03 7.39
N ASN A 40 9.60 11.92 7.44
CA ASN A 40 10.33 10.88 6.71
C ASN A 40 10.08 9.50 7.33
N LYS A 41 9.94 9.44 8.66
CA LYS A 41 9.47 8.23 9.37
C LYS A 41 8.06 7.84 8.91
N PHE A 42 7.15 8.80 8.76
CA PHE A 42 5.80 8.56 8.26
C PHE A 42 5.79 8.07 6.81
N ARG A 43 6.59 8.67 5.91
CA ARG A 43 6.74 8.23 4.51
C ARG A 43 7.30 6.82 4.41
N LEU A 44 8.33 6.51 5.19
CA LEU A 44 8.90 5.17 5.26
C LEU A 44 7.86 4.16 5.77
N ARG A 45 7.09 4.52 6.80
CA ARG A 45 6.03 3.67 7.34
C ARG A 45 4.91 3.45 6.33
N LEU A 46 4.49 4.48 5.60
CA LEU A 46 3.53 4.36 4.50
C LEU A 46 4.05 3.42 3.44
N LEU A 47 5.30 3.62 2.98
CA LEU A 47 5.92 2.76 1.99
C LEU A 47 5.96 1.29 2.42
N LEU A 48 6.39 1.01 3.65
CA LEU A 48 6.48 -0.36 4.16
C LEU A 48 5.08 -0.97 4.30
N THR A 49 4.09 -0.20 4.72
CA THR A 49 2.71 -0.67 4.83
C THR A 49 2.12 -0.99 3.46
N PHE A 50 2.28 -0.07 2.50
CA PHE A 50 1.73 -0.22 1.14
C PHE A 50 2.51 -1.20 0.26
N SER A 51 3.74 -1.58 0.62
CA SER A 51 4.45 -2.71 0.00
C SER A 51 4.11 -4.04 0.66
N THR A 52 3.88 -4.07 1.98
CA THR A 52 3.50 -5.31 2.68
C THR A 52 2.07 -5.75 2.32
N LEU A 53 1.15 -4.82 2.10
CA LEU A 53 -0.25 -5.14 1.73
C LEU A 53 -0.36 -5.99 0.44
N PRO A 54 0.23 -5.60 -0.71
CA PRO A 54 0.31 -6.42 -1.91
C PRO A 54 0.85 -7.83 -1.66
N LEU A 55 1.88 -7.97 -0.84
CA LEU A 55 2.47 -9.27 -0.51
C LEU A 55 1.45 -10.14 0.24
N VAL A 56 0.85 -9.62 1.30
CA VAL A 56 -0.17 -10.34 2.08
C VAL A 56 -1.36 -10.71 1.21
N PHE A 57 -1.87 -9.77 0.39
CA PHE A 57 -2.98 -10.02 -0.52
C PHE A 57 -2.64 -11.10 -1.56
N SER A 58 -1.43 -11.05 -2.13
CA SER A 58 -0.97 -12.06 -3.09
C SER A 58 -0.87 -13.44 -2.45
N MET A 59 -0.31 -13.54 -1.24
CA MET A 59 -0.22 -14.81 -0.49
C MET A 59 -1.59 -15.36 -0.12
N VAL A 60 -2.51 -14.52 0.36
CA VAL A 60 -3.89 -14.93 0.68
C VAL A 60 -4.64 -15.38 -0.58
N GLY A 61 -4.47 -14.64 -1.69
CA GLY A 61 -5.08 -15.00 -2.97
C GLY A 61 -4.58 -16.35 -3.51
N MET A 62 -3.27 -16.57 -3.49
CA MET A 62 -2.67 -17.85 -3.87
C MET A 62 -3.12 -19.00 -2.95
N LEU A 63 -3.18 -18.76 -1.63
CA LEU A 63 -3.62 -19.77 -0.65
C LEU A 63 -5.09 -20.17 -0.87
N LEU A 64 -5.98 -19.20 -1.09
CA LEU A 64 -7.39 -19.47 -1.35
C LEU A 64 -7.59 -20.14 -2.72
N MET A 65 -6.81 -19.80 -3.74
CA MET A 65 -6.85 -20.53 -5.02
C MET A 65 -6.33 -21.96 -4.93
N ALA A 66 -5.47 -22.29 -3.96
CA ALA A 66 -5.05 -23.66 -3.71
C ALA A 66 -6.16 -24.51 -3.06
N THR A 67 -7.27 -23.91 -2.64
CA THR A 67 -8.44 -24.63 -2.11
C THR A 67 -9.38 -25.07 -3.23
N THR A 68 -10.28 -26.02 -2.94
CA THR A 68 -11.32 -26.50 -3.87
C THR A 68 -12.51 -25.54 -3.99
N MET A 69 -12.39 -24.30 -3.49
CA MET A 69 -13.48 -23.32 -3.51
C MET A 69 -13.80 -22.86 -4.93
N PRO A 70 -15.09 -22.55 -5.22
CA PRO A 70 -15.46 -21.90 -6.46
C PRO A 70 -14.70 -20.58 -6.65
N PRO A 71 -14.25 -20.23 -7.88
CA PRO A 71 -13.48 -19.00 -8.13
C PRO A 71 -14.16 -17.72 -7.62
N ALA A 72 -15.48 -17.63 -7.74
CA ALA A 72 -16.25 -16.50 -7.21
C ALA A 72 -16.17 -16.40 -5.67
N ALA A 73 -16.16 -17.52 -4.96
CA ALA A 73 -16.03 -17.53 -3.50
C ALA A 73 -14.62 -17.08 -3.08
N VAL A 74 -13.58 -17.54 -3.79
CA VAL A 74 -12.19 -17.12 -3.57
C VAL A 74 -12.08 -15.60 -3.65
N TRP A 75 -12.58 -14.98 -4.72
CA TRP A 75 -12.44 -13.53 -4.89
C TRP A 75 -13.27 -12.71 -3.90
N ARG A 76 -14.43 -13.22 -3.47
CA ARG A 76 -15.22 -12.59 -2.40
C ARG A 76 -14.48 -12.60 -1.08
N TRP A 77 -13.87 -13.73 -0.71
CA TRP A 77 -13.06 -13.83 0.52
C TRP A 77 -11.80 -12.97 0.46
N CYS A 78 -11.07 -13.00 -0.67
CA CYS A 78 -9.92 -12.12 -0.90
C CYS A 78 -10.30 -10.64 -0.74
N SER A 79 -11.41 -10.23 -1.34
CA SER A 79 -11.89 -8.84 -1.28
C SER A 79 -12.36 -8.48 0.13
N ALA A 80 -13.07 -9.36 0.83
CA ALA A 80 -13.52 -9.15 2.20
C ALA A 80 -12.32 -8.97 3.15
N ILE A 81 -11.32 -9.84 3.06
CA ILE A 81 -10.07 -9.74 3.83
C ILE A 81 -9.35 -8.42 3.49
N SER A 82 -9.31 -8.04 2.21
CA SER A 82 -8.68 -6.80 1.78
C SER A 82 -9.35 -5.56 2.39
N VAL A 83 -10.68 -5.51 2.45
CA VAL A 83 -11.44 -4.42 3.07
C VAL A 83 -11.10 -4.31 4.55
N VAL A 84 -11.11 -5.43 5.28
CA VAL A 84 -10.80 -5.44 6.72
C VAL A 84 -9.38 -4.93 6.97
N LEU A 85 -8.39 -5.41 6.21
CA LEU A 85 -7.01 -4.96 6.34
C LEU A 85 -6.82 -3.49 5.95
N GLN A 86 -7.48 -3.02 4.88
CA GLN A 86 -7.47 -1.62 4.48
C GLN A 86 -8.06 -0.72 5.58
N LEU A 87 -9.19 -1.07 6.18
CA LEU A 87 -9.80 -0.31 7.27
C LEU A 87 -8.89 -0.26 8.52
N CYS A 88 -8.24 -1.37 8.86
CA CYS A 88 -7.24 -1.41 9.93
C CYS A 88 -6.04 -0.49 9.65
N VAL A 89 -5.55 -0.47 8.41
CA VAL A 89 -4.44 0.40 8.00
C VAL A 89 -4.87 1.87 8.02
N VAL A 90 -6.01 2.20 7.41
CA VAL A 90 -6.54 3.56 7.34
C VAL A 90 -6.77 4.12 8.74
N SER A 91 -7.39 3.36 9.64
CA SER A 91 -7.61 3.80 11.03
C SER A 91 -6.30 4.06 11.79
N ARG A 92 -5.28 3.20 11.59
CA ARG A 92 -3.94 3.44 12.19
C ARG A 92 -3.27 4.68 11.60
N LEU A 93 -3.28 4.83 10.28
CA LEU A 93 -2.69 5.99 9.60
C LEU A 93 -3.42 7.29 9.97
N TRP A 94 -4.75 7.25 10.11
CA TRP A 94 -5.55 8.38 10.52
C TRP A 94 -5.19 8.84 11.93
N LYS A 95 -5.08 7.92 12.91
CA LYS A 95 -4.66 8.27 14.27
C LYS A 95 -3.30 8.94 14.32
N ILE A 96 -2.35 8.41 13.55
CA ILE A 96 -1.00 8.97 13.42
C ILE A 96 -1.07 10.37 12.80
N PHE A 97 -1.83 10.52 11.71
CA PHE A 97 -2.00 11.78 11.01
C PHE A 97 -2.65 12.87 11.87
N THR A 98 -3.69 12.54 12.63
CA THR A 98 -4.35 13.51 13.53
C THR A 98 -3.45 13.98 14.67
N ALA A 99 -2.39 13.21 14.99
CA ALA A 99 -1.40 13.61 15.97
C ALA A 99 -0.31 14.55 15.40
N PHE A 100 -0.23 14.71 14.07
CA PHE A 100 0.73 15.64 13.45
C PHE A 100 0.24 17.08 13.51
N PRO A 101 1.05 18.04 14.00
CA PRO A 101 0.70 19.45 13.97
C PRO A 101 0.66 19.97 12.52
N ALA A 102 -0.30 20.85 12.21
CA ALA A 102 -0.53 21.39 10.87
C ALA A 102 0.66 22.16 10.27
N SER A 103 1.60 22.62 11.11
CA SER A 103 2.85 23.27 10.72
C SER A 103 3.84 22.30 10.06
N GLU A 104 3.99 21.10 10.61
CA GLU A 104 4.82 20.01 10.06
C GLU A 104 4.32 19.58 8.66
N LEU A 105 2.99 19.57 8.47
CA LEU A 105 2.34 19.21 7.20
C LEU A 105 2.62 20.22 6.07
N LYS A 106 2.79 21.51 6.41
CA LYS A 106 3.17 22.55 5.45
C LYS A 106 4.65 22.49 5.10
N ALA A 107 5.50 22.18 6.08
CA ALA A 107 6.95 22.01 5.88
C ALA A 107 7.29 20.78 5.01
N THR A 108 6.37 19.83 4.88
CA THR A 108 6.57 18.54 4.20
C THR A 108 6.71 18.63 2.67
N GLY A 109 6.37 19.77 2.04
CA GLY A 109 6.32 19.90 0.58
C GLY A 109 5.33 18.94 -0.12
N ALA A 110 4.53 18.18 0.66
CA ALA A 110 3.47 17.34 0.13
C ALA A 110 2.33 18.28 -0.27
N SER A 111 2.17 18.52 -1.58
CA SER A 111 1.04 19.31 -2.04
C SER A 111 -0.24 18.64 -1.53
N ARG A 112 -1.13 19.43 -0.92
CA ARG A 112 -2.43 18.97 -0.39
C ARG A 112 -3.16 18.08 -1.41
N LEU A 113 -2.99 18.36 -2.69
CA LEU A 113 -3.53 17.60 -3.80
C LEU A 113 -3.12 16.12 -3.78
N ILE A 114 -1.87 15.80 -3.48
CA ILE A 114 -1.44 14.39 -3.48
C ILE A 114 -2.00 13.65 -2.27
N PHE A 115 -2.06 14.30 -1.12
CA PHE A 115 -2.61 13.68 0.07
C PHE A 115 -4.11 13.42 -0.09
N TYR A 116 -4.88 14.44 -0.47
CA TYR A 116 -6.31 14.29 -0.71
C TYR A 116 -6.61 13.40 -1.91
N GLY A 117 -5.81 13.48 -2.98
CA GLY A 117 -5.93 12.60 -4.14
C GLY A 117 -5.66 11.14 -3.81
N GLY A 118 -4.61 10.87 -3.03
CA GLY A 118 -4.29 9.52 -2.55
C GLY A 118 -5.37 8.96 -1.62
N ALA A 119 -5.91 9.80 -0.72
CA ALA A 119 -7.03 9.41 0.13
C ALA A 119 -8.29 9.09 -0.68
N ALA A 120 -8.68 9.96 -1.62
CA ALA A 120 -9.83 9.77 -2.49
C ALA A 120 -9.69 8.51 -3.35
N ALA A 121 -8.52 8.30 -3.96
CA ALA A 121 -8.24 7.09 -4.74
C ALA A 121 -8.28 5.82 -3.87
N GLY A 122 -7.72 5.87 -2.65
CA GLY A 122 -7.81 4.78 -1.69
C GLY A 122 -9.26 4.46 -1.31
N THR A 123 -10.08 5.48 -1.05
CA THR A 123 -11.52 5.31 -0.79
C THR A 123 -12.24 4.68 -1.98
N ALA A 124 -11.96 5.12 -3.21
CA ALA A 124 -12.55 4.53 -4.41
C ALA A 124 -12.17 3.05 -4.56
N VAL A 125 -10.92 2.69 -4.28
CA VAL A 125 -10.45 1.28 -4.28
C VAL A 125 -11.18 0.46 -3.22
N THR A 126 -11.38 0.99 -2.01
CA THR A 126 -12.11 0.28 -0.95
C THR A 126 -13.59 0.10 -1.31
N ILE A 127 -14.25 1.11 -1.89
CA ILE A 127 -15.63 0.99 -2.40
C ILE A 127 -15.69 -0.09 -3.47
N LEU A 128 -14.72 -0.13 -4.38
CA LEU A 128 -14.63 -1.15 -5.42
C LEU A 128 -14.46 -2.56 -4.83
N GLN A 129 -13.68 -2.73 -3.74
CA GLN A 129 -13.60 -4.02 -3.04
C GLN A 129 -14.94 -4.43 -2.44
N ILE A 130 -15.66 -3.50 -1.81
CA ILE A 130 -17.00 -3.76 -1.26
C ILE A 130 -17.93 -4.20 -2.40
N ALA A 131 -17.95 -3.48 -3.52
CA ALA A 131 -18.73 -3.89 -4.70
C ALA A 131 -18.33 -5.29 -5.20
N ASN A 132 -17.05 -5.65 -5.14
CA ASN A 132 -16.57 -6.98 -5.52
C ASN A 132 -17.04 -8.09 -4.57
N VAL A 133 -17.16 -7.81 -3.27
CA VAL A 133 -17.68 -8.75 -2.27
C VAL A 133 -19.16 -9.06 -2.50
N TRP A 134 -19.95 -8.05 -2.91
CA TRP A 134 -21.41 -8.18 -3.01
C TRP A 134 -21.92 -8.55 -4.40
N VAL A 135 -21.30 -8.02 -5.46
CA VAL A 135 -21.86 -8.06 -6.82
C VAL A 135 -20.92 -8.76 -7.80
N LEU A 136 -19.66 -8.31 -7.92
CA LEU A 136 -18.81 -8.73 -9.04
C LEU A 136 -18.17 -10.11 -8.83
N ALA A 137 -17.63 -10.41 -7.64
CA ALA A 137 -16.92 -11.65 -7.34
C ALA A 137 -15.83 -12.03 -8.39
N THR A 138 -15.13 -11.03 -8.92
CA THR A 138 -14.12 -11.18 -9.99
C THR A 138 -12.72 -10.87 -9.48
N PHE A 139 -11.71 -11.30 -10.26
CA PHE A 139 -10.29 -11.09 -9.95
C PHE A 139 -9.87 -9.62 -10.04
N TRP A 140 -10.28 -8.92 -11.11
CA TRP A 140 -9.73 -7.59 -11.44
C TRP A 140 -9.93 -6.53 -10.34
N PRO A 141 -11.06 -6.45 -9.60
CA PRO A 141 -11.22 -5.46 -8.54
C PRO A 141 -10.24 -5.73 -7.41
N PHE A 142 -10.09 -6.99 -7.00
CA PHE A 142 -9.10 -7.38 -6.00
C PHE A 142 -7.68 -7.03 -6.44
N PHE A 143 -7.34 -7.33 -7.69
CA PHE A 143 -6.03 -7.00 -8.25
C PHE A 143 -5.78 -5.47 -8.32
N MET A 144 -6.81 -4.65 -8.56
CA MET A 144 -6.69 -3.19 -8.52
C MET A 144 -6.24 -2.67 -7.15
N ALA A 145 -6.62 -3.31 -6.04
CA ALA A 145 -6.12 -2.92 -4.72
C ALA A 145 -4.61 -3.17 -4.56
N ILE A 146 -4.12 -4.28 -5.12
CA ILE A 146 -2.69 -4.62 -5.15
C ILE A 146 -1.93 -3.59 -5.98
N VAL A 147 -2.39 -3.31 -7.21
CA VAL A 147 -1.78 -2.32 -8.11
C VAL A 147 -1.75 -0.94 -7.46
N PHE A 148 -2.86 -0.50 -6.87
CA PHE A 148 -2.92 0.78 -6.17
C PHE A 148 -1.89 0.88 -5.04
N ALA A 149 -1.75 -0.17 -4.23
CA ALA A 149 -0.79 -0.18 -3.13
C ALA A 149 0.67 -0.21 -3.60
N ILE A 150 0.97 -0.90 -4.71
CA ILE A 150 2.30 -0.85 -5.36
C ILE A 150 2.60 0.56 -5.88
N LEU A 151 1.65 1.19 -6.57
CA LEU A 151 1.83 2.56 -7.06
C LEU A 151 1.99 3.57 -5.91
N ALA A 152 1.19 3.42 -4.85
CA ALA A 152 1.29 4.25 -3.66
C ALA A 152 2.65 4.10 -2.98
N SER A 153 3.15 2.87 -2.79
CA SER A 153 4.47 2.64 -2.20
C SER A 153 5.61 3.16 -3.09
N THR A 154 5.52 2.99 -4.40
CA THR A 154 6.49 3.54 -5.37
C THR A 154 6.53 5.07 -5.31
N LEU A 155 5.36 5.73 -5.24
CA LEU A 155 5.28 7.19 -5.09
C LEU A 155 5.93 7.65 -3.78
N GLN A 156 5.70 6.94 -2.67
CA GLN A 156 6.34 7.25 -1.39
C GLN A 156 7.85 7.03 -1.44
N PHE A 157 8.31 6.00 -2.16
CA PHE A 157 9.73 5.71 -2.35
C PHE A 157 10.44 6.84 -3.08
N MET A 158 9.90 7.25 -4.23
CA MET A 158 10.44 8.36 -5.01
C MET A 158 10.53 9.64 -4.17
N ARG A 159 9.52 9.92 -3.34
CA ARG A 159 9.53 11.09 -2.44
C ARG A 159 10.50 11.00 -1.29
N LEU A 160 10.74 9.79 -0.78
CA LEU A 160 11.72 9.57 0.27
C LEU A 160 13.13 9.87 -0.27
N ILE A 161 13.40 9.51 -1.52
CA ILE A 161 14.69 9.76 -2.18
C ILE A 161 14.81 11.21 -2.65
N LEU A 162 13.84 11.72 -3.42
CA LEU A 162 13.94 13.04 -4.06
C LEU A 162 13.85 14.21 -3.09
N ASN A 163 13.12 14.05 -1.98
CA ASN A 163 12.99 15.13 -0.99
C ASN A 163 14.00 14.98 0.16
N ARG A 164 15.01 14.11 0.02
CA ARG A 164 16.08 13.99 1.00
C ARG A 164 17.10 15.11 0.76
N PRO A 165 17.20 16.10 1.65
CA PRO A 165 18.14 17.22 1.47
C PRO A 165 19.61 16.83 1.61
N GLU A 166 19.89 15.57 1.95
CA GLU A 166 21.24 15.06 2.25
C GLU A 166 22.00 14.63 0.99
N TRP A 167 21.32 14.53 -0.16
CA TRP A 167 21.85 14.00 -1.43
C TRP A 167 21.88 15.07 -2.55
N ALA A 168 21.50 16.31 -2.22
CA ALA A 168 21.59 17.49 -3.08
C ALA A 168 22.75 18.37 -2.59
#